data_AF-A0A7W9PRA7-F1
#
_entry.id   AF-A0A7W9PRA7-F1
#
_cell.length_a   1.000
_cell.length_b   1.000
_cell.length_c   1.000
_cell.angle_alpha   90.00
_cell.angle_beta   90.00
_cell.angle_gamma   90.00
#
_symmetry.space_group_name_H-M   'P 1'
#
loop_
_entity.id
_entity.type
_entity.pdbx_description
1 polymer ?
#
loop_
_entity_poly.entity_id
_entity_poly.type
_entity_poly.pdbx_seq_one_letter_code
_entity_poly.pdbx_strand_id
1 'polypeptide(L)'
;MADTLSGPDPLPTAGPLPLGDPLATPAASTFRSGGSPPALRVEGLRKTYEDGFTAVAGLDLEIPDGACFGLLGPNGAGKTTLIGSVSNIVRPSAGSLSVFGHDYRSRQAR
;
A
#
# COMPACT_ATOMS: atom_id res chain seq x y z
N MET A 1 4.31 -60.53 22.95
CA MET A 1 3.63 -59.22 23.13
C MET A 1 4.19 -58.33 22.05
N ALA A 2 3.40 -58.05 21.01
CA ALA A 2 3.87 -57.35 19.80
C ALA A 2 3.31 -55.92 19.81
N ASP A 3 4.20 -54.94 19.97
CA ASP A 3 3.93 -53.52 19.85
C ASP A 3 3.62 -53.16 18.40
N THR A 4 2.37 -52.79 18.14
CA THR A 4 1.89 -52.32 16.84
C THR A 4 2.18 -50.83 16.71
N LEU A 5 3.19 -50.50 15.90
CA LEU A 5 3.51 -49.12 15.50
C LEU A 5 2.36 -48.57 14.64
N SER A 6 1.58 -47.64 15.21
CA SER A 6 0.63 -46.82 14.46
C SER A 6 1.41 -45.92 13.50
N GLY A 7 1.20 -46.09 12.19
CA GLY A 7 1.80 -45.24 11.18
C GLY A 7 1.37 -43.76 11.29
N PRO A 8 2.10 -42.82 10.68
CA PRO A 8 1.72 -41.42 10.66
C PRO A 8 0.46 -41.19 9.81
N ASP A 9 -0.42 -40.31 10.26
CA ASP A 9 -1.62 -39.86 9.54
C ASP A 9 -1.29 -39.38 8.12
N PRO A 10 -2.12 -39.71 7.10
CA PRO A 10 -1.95 -39.17 5.75
C PRO A 10 -2.25 -37.66 5.75
N LEU A 11 -1.37 -36.88 5.12
CA LEU A 11 -1.58 -35.45 4.88
C LEU A 11 -2.88 -35.23 4.07
N PRO A 12 -3.65 -34.16 4.36
CA PRO A 12 -4.84 -33.84 3.57
C PRO A 12 -4.43 -33.51 2.13
N THR A 13 -4.91 -34.30 1.17
CA THR A 13 -4.77 -34.01 -0.25
C THR A 13 -5.53 -32.72 -0.55
N ALA A 14 -4.82 -31.60 -0.68
CA ALA A 14 -5.40 -30.38 -1.21
C ALA A 14 -5.97 -30.71 -2.59
N GLY A 15 -7.29 -30.62 -2.73
CA GLY A 15 -7.95 -30.69 -4.04
C GLY A 15 -7.37 -29.64 -4.98
N PRO A 16 -7.53 -29.80 -6.30
CA PRO A 16 -7.05 -28.81 -7.25
C PRO A 16 -7.59 -27.43 -6.87
N LEU A 17 -6.68 -26.47 -6.66
CA LEU A 17 -7.04 -25.07 -6.48
C LEU A 17 -7.89 -24.66 -7.68
N PRO A 18 -8.99 -23.93 -7.50
CA PRO A 18 -9.77 -23.45 -8.64
C PRO A 18 -8.84 -22.63 -9.53
N LEU A 19 -8.64 -23.09 -10.77
CA LEU A 19 -8.05 -22.30 -11.83
C LEU A 19 -9.00 -21.11 -12.03
N GLY A 20 -8.67 -19.97 -11.43
CA GLY A 20 -9.47 -18.75 -11.54
C GLY A 20 -9.69 -18.40 -13.01
N ASP A 21 -10.90 -17.93 -13.31
CA ASP A 21 -11.31 -17.56 -14.66
C ASP A 21 -10.34 -16.51 -15.25
N PRO A 22 -9.70 -16.76 -16.41
CA PRO A 22 -8.76 -15.82 -17.03
C PRO A 22 -9.44 -14.58 -17.65
N LEU A 23 -10.78 -14.53 -17.59
CA LEU A 23 -11.61 -13.46 -18.16
C LEU A 23 -12.38 -12.67 -17.09
N ALA A 24 -12.05 -12.83 -15.81
CA ALA A 24 -12.43 -11.86 -14.79
C ALA A 24 -11.76 -10.52 -15.09
N THR A 25 -12.35 -9.78 -16.03
CA THR A 25 -12.08 -8.36 -16.21
C THR A 25 -12.27 -7.75 -14.82
N PRO A 26 -11.28 -7.08 -14.20
CA PRO A 26 -11.56 -6.34 -13.00
C PRO A 26 -12.62 -5.32 -13.39
N ALA A 27 -13.86 -5.54 -12.95
CA ALA A 27 -14.91 -4.56 -13.11
C ALA A 27 -14.31 -3.26 -12.59
N ALA A 28 -14.22 -2.24 -13.46
CA ALA A 28 -13.67 -0.95 -13.11
C ALA A 28 -14.32 -0.55 -11.80
N SER A 29 -13.56 -0.65 -10.70
CA SER A 29 -14.08 -0.44 -9.36
C SER A 29 -14.57 0.99 -9.38
N THR A 30 -15.88 1.13 -9.45
CA THR A 30 -16.53 2.43 -9.44
C THR A 30 -16.30 2.89 -8.02
N PHE A 31 -15.24 3.69 -7.82
CA PHE A 31 -14.90 4.25 -6.52
C PHE A 31 -16.15 4.96 -6.03
N ARG A 32 -16.85 4.33 -5.09
CA ARG A 32 -18.02 4.95 -4.49
C ARG A 32 -17.48 6.14 -3.72
N SER A 33 -17.81 7.34 -4.18
CA SER A 33 -17.63 8.60 -3.47
C SER A 33 -18.59 8.64 -2.27
N GLY A 34 -18.47 7.67 -1.36
CA GLY A 34 -19.39 7.47 -0.26
C GLY A 34 -18.73 7.84 1.05
N GLY A 35 -18.90 9.09 1.51
CA GLY A 35 -18.80 9.57 2.91
C GLY A 35 -17.55 9.29 3.75
N SER A 36 -16.63 8.43 3.32
CA SER A 36 -15.42 8.04 4.02
C SER A 36 -14.28 8.98 3.62
N PRO A 37 -13.42 9.41 4.56
CA PRO A 37 -12.25 10.20 4.21
C PRO A 37 -11.35 9.42 3.23
N PRO A 38 -10.63 10.11 2.33
CA PRO A 38 -9.72 9.44 1.40
C PRO A 38 -8.70 8.59 2.17
N ALA A 39 -8.34 7.44 1.60
CA ALA A 39 -7.34 6.55 2.18
C ALA A 39 -5.99 7.27 2.33
N LEU A 40 -5.62 8.08 1.34
CA LEU A 40 -4.43 8.92 1.39
C LEU A 40 -4.72 10.29 0.80
N ARG A 41 -4.31 11.35 1.48
CA ARG A 41 -4.29 12.71 0.96
C ARG A 41 -2.93 13.33 1.22
N VAL A 42 -2.34 13.86 0.17
CA VAL A 42 -0.99 14.43 0.13
C VAL A 42 -1.10 15.79 -0.53
N GLU A 43 -0.60 16.84 0.11
CA GLU A 43 -0.60 18.19 -0.45
C GLU A 43 0.82 18.78 -0.39
N GLY A 44 1.32 19.20 -1.55
CA GLY A 44 2.60 19.87 -1.69
C GLY A 44 3.79 19.09 -1.12
N LEU A 45 3.75 17.75 -1.14
CA LEU A 45 4.77 16.92 -0.51
C LEU A 45 6.13 17.19 -1.14
N ARG A 46 7.09 17.59 -0.30
CA ARG A 46 8.47 17.81 -0.71
C ARG A 46 9.40 16.99 0.14
N LYS A 47 10.39 16.39 -0.50
CA LYS A 47 11.53 15.76 0.18
C LYS A 47 12.82 16.17 -0.49
N THR A 48 13.63 16.89 0.28
CA THR A 48 15.01 17.20 -0.03
C THR A 48 15.89 16.55 1.04
N TYR A 49 16.90 15.81 0.61
CA TYR A 49 17.88 15.17 1.49
C TYR A 49 18.98 16.17 1.88
N GLU A 50 19.81 15.81 2.85
CA GLU A 50 20.83 16.70 3.43
C GLU A 50 21.92 17.10 2.43
N ASP A 51 22.15 16.25 1.41
CA ASP A 51 23.04 16.50 0.28
C ASP A 51 22.46 17.50 -0.75
N GLY A 52 21.25 18.01 -0.53
CA GLY A 52 20.54 18.92 -1.42
C GLY A 52 19.75 18.21 -2.52
N PHE A 53 19.78 16.87 -2.61
CA PHE A 53 19.01 16.15 -3.62
C PHE A 53 17.52 16.21 -3.31
N THR A 54 16.73 16.75 -4.25
CA THR A 54 15.27 16.81 -4.14
C THR A 54 14.64 15.61 -4.82
N ALA A 55 14.15 14.67 -4.02
CA ALA A 55 13.51 13.45 -4.50
C ALA A 55 12.02 13.61 -4.80
N VAL A 56 11.34 14.52 -4.11
CA VAL A 56 9.94 14.87 -4.40
C VAL A 56 9.80 16.39 -4.34
N ALA A 57 9.27 17.01 -5.40
CA ALA A 57 9.34 18.45 -5.63
C ALA A 57 7.98 19.16 -5.52
N GLY A 58 7.08 18.71 -4.63
CA GLY A 58 5.75 19.29 -4.46
C GLY A 58 4.71 18.44 -5.17
N LEU A 59 4.41 17.28 -4.60
CA LEU A 59 3.41 16.37 -5.13
C LEU A 59 2.10 16.53 -4.36
N ASP A 60 1.02 16.68 -5.14
CA ASP A 60 -0.36 16.57 -4.67
C ASP A 60 -0.92 15.22 -5.15
N LEU A 61 -1.47 14.43 -4.21
CA LEU A 61 -2.03 13.11 -4.50
C LEU A 61 -3.20 12.83 -3.55
N GLU A 62 -4.33 12.44 -4.11
CA GLU A 62 -5.47 11.96 -3.34
C GLU A 62 -5.84 10.56 -3.84
N ILE A 63 -5.86 9.59 -2.92
CA ILE A 63 -6.26 8.21 -3.18
C ILE A 63 -7.58 7.98 -2.45
N PRO A 64 -8.69 7.78 -3.19
CA PRO A 64 -9.98 7.44 -2.60
C PRO A 64 -9.91 6.16 -1.78
N ASP A 65 -10.80 6.04 -0.80
CA ASP A 65 -10.99 4.77 -0.11
C ASP A 65 -11.41 3.65 -1.10
N GLY A 66 -10.89 2.45 -0.88
CA GLY A 66 -11.09 1.31 -1.78
C GLY A 66 -10.32 1.37 -3.11
N ALA A 67 -9.43 2.36 -3.31
CA ALA A 67 -8.62 2.48 -4.52
C ALA A 67 -7.28 1.76 -4.47
N CYS A 68 -6.95 1.09 -5.58
CA CYS A 68 -5.63 0.56 -5.84
C CYS A 68 -4.87 1.56 -6.73
N PHE A 69 -3.76 2.08 -6.21
CA PHE A 69 -2.92 3.06 -6.90
C PHE A 69 -1.52 2.50 -7.14
N GLY A 70 -1.03 2.59 -8.37
CA GLY A 70 0.30 2.15 -8.76
C GLY A 70 1.24 3.33 -9.05
N LEU A 71 2.48 3.24 -8.56
CA LEU A 71 3.52 4.23 -8.83
C LEU A 71 4.46 3.74 -9.93
N LEU A 72 4.44 4.39 -11.09
CA LEU A 72 5.32 4.11 -12.22
C LEU A 72 6.27 5.27 -12.48
N GLY A 73 7.52 4.98 -12.85
CA GLY A 73 8.49 6.00 -13.22
C GLY A 73 9.93 5.49 -13.23
N PRO A 74 10.88 6.27 -13.77
CA PRO A 74 12.29 5.91 -13.80
C PRO A 74 12.92 5.85 -12.40
N ASN A 75 14.12 5.28 -12.31
CA ASN A 75 14.91 5.31 -11.08
C ASN A 75 15.21 6.77 -10.69
N GLY A 76 15.06 7.09 -9.40
CA GLY A 76 15.25 8.45 -8.90
C GLY A 76 14.02 9.36 -9.00
N ALA A 77 12.90 8.92 -9.59
CA ALA A 77 11.67 9.73 -9.65
C ALA A 77 10.96 9.97 -8.30
N GLY A 78 11.54 9.50 -7.18
CA GLY A 78 10.96 9.70 -5.84
C GLY A 78 9.90 8.68 -5.42
N LYS A 79 9.65 7.60 -6.18
CA LYS A 79 8.65 6.56 -5.84
C LYS A 79 8.88 5.96 -4.45
N THR A 80 10.10 5.48 -4.18
CA THR A 80 10.48 4.90 -2.89
C THR A 80 10.39 5.95 -1.78
N THR A 81 10.76 7.20 -2.09
CA THR A 81 10.65 8.32 -1.15
C THR A 81 9.20 8.61 -0.79
N LEU A 82 8.29 8.56 -1.77
CA LEU A 82 6.87 8.73 -1.54
C LEU A 82 6.30 7.59 -0.70
N ILE A 83 6.53 6.32 -1.11
CA ILE A 83 6.09 5.15 -0.34
C ILE A 83 6.61 5.23 1.09
N GLY A 84 7.90 5.54 1.26
CA GLY A 84 8.50 5.73 2.58
C GLY A 84 7.88 6.89 3.37
N SER A 85 7.45 7.97 2.72
CA SER A 85 6.77 9.09 3.39
C SER A 85 5.37 8.72 3.85
N VAL A 86 4.62 7.99 3.01
CA VAL A 86 3.29 7.46 3.36
C VAL A 86 3.38 6.45 4.49
N SER A 87 4.35 5.54 4.44
CA SER A 87 4.62 4.56 5.51
C SER A 87 5.29 5.16 6.75
N ASN A 88 5.45 6.49 6.81
CA ASN A 88 6.08 7.22 7.92
C ASN A 88 7.51 6.76 8.26
N ILE A 89 8.22 6.18 7.29
CA ILE A 89 9.65 5.79 7.37
C ILE A 89 10.52 7.00 7.03
N VAL A 90 10.09 7.79 6.05
CA VAL A 90 10.80 8.99 5.58
C VAL A 90 10.00 10.22 5.99
N ARG A 91 10.63 11.14 6.74
CA ARG A 91 9.99 12.42 7.04
C ARG A 91 10.05 13.35 5.83
N PRO A 92 8.91 13.90 5.36
CA PRO A 92 8.93 14.93 4.34
C PRO A 92 9.60 16.20 4.87
N SER A 93 10.23 16.94 3.97
CA SER A 93 10.85 18.23 4.26
C SER A 93 9.82 19.37 4.28
N ALA A 94 8.74 19.26 3.49
CA ALA A 94 7.57 20.15 3.54
C ALA A 94 6.31 19.45 3.00
N GLY A 95 5.16 20.10 3.15
CA GLY A 95 3.84 19.58 2.75
C GLY A 95 3.10 18.89 3.89
N SER A 96 1.92 18.36 3.59
CA SER A 96 1.05 17.64 4.52
C SER A 96 0.71 16.24 3.99
N LEU A 97 0.47 15.31 4.91
CA LEU A 97 0.03 13.96 4.60
C LEU A 97 -0.98 13.49 5.64
N SER A 98 -2.11 12.96 5.17
CA SER A 98 -3.13 12.35 6.03
C SER A 98 -3.59 11.01 5.47
N VAL A 99 -3.80 10.05 6.37
CA VAL A 99 -4.25 8.68 6.08
C VAL A 99 -5.59 8.48 6.74
N PHE A 100 -6.62 8.14 5.97
CA PHE A 100 -8.02 8.04 6.45
C PHE A 100 -8.47 9.24 7.30
N GLY A 101 -8.05 10.45 6.91
CA GLY A 101 -8.37 11.69 7.64
C GLY A 101 -7.52 11.96 8.90
N HIS A 102 -6.58 11.10 9.24
CA HIS A 102 -5.64 11.29 10.34
C HIS A 102 -4.29 11.80 9.84
N ASP A 103 -3.74 12.84 10.49
CA ASP A 103 -2.40 13.32 10.19
C ASP A 103 -1.35 12.21 10.42
N TYR A 104 -0.39 12.08 9.51
CA TYR A 104 0.65 11.04 9.55
C TYR A 104 1.54 11.06 10.81
N ARG A 105 1.59 12.19 11.52
CA ARG A 105 2.30 12.35 12.80
C ARG A 105 1.50 11.82 13.98
N SER A 106 0.19 11.66 13.82
CA SER A 106 -0.68 11.12 14.86
C SER A 106 -0.47 9.61 15.00
N ARG A 107 -0.60 9.08 16.23
CA ARG A 107 -0.50 7.64 16.47
C ARG A 107 -1.63 6.84 15.78
N GLN A 108 -2.71 7.50 15.38
CA GLN A 108 -3.87 6.87 14.73
C GLN A 108 -3.61 6.56 13.25
N ALA A 109 -2.62 7.21 12.64
CA ALA A 109 -2.24 7.01 11.24
C ALA A 109 -1.12 5.95 11.06
N ARG A 110 -0.81 5.16 12.09
CA ARG A 110 0.38 4.30 12.17
C ARG A 110 0.06 2.82 11.99
#